data_AF-A0AA36BHC0-F1
#
_entry.id   AF-A0AA36BHC0-F1
#
_cell.length_a   1.000
_cell.length_b   1.000
_cell.length_c   1.000
_cell.angle_alpha   90.00
_cell.angle_beta   90.00
_cell.angle_gamma   90.00
#
_symmetry.space_group_name_H-M   'P 1'
#
loop_
_entity.id
_entity.type
_entity.pdbx_description
1 polymer ?
#
loop_
_entity_poly.entity_id
_entity_poly.type
_entity_poly.pdbx_seq_one_letter_code
_entity_poly.pdbx_strand_id
1 'polypeptide(L)'
;MTPLWLLLLVCTFHTVHASWWYLGLASSYQTIPVEVKQNGKQRRCSSLSFLLPRQRDLCNTEDKLLEVITKGAAIGISECQHQFRSRRWNCTTFNTTNVFGEVLNIKSRETAYLYAIFSAGIMYSVSRGCSKGQLNHCGCGQKLRVDENPDDFEWGGCSDNILFGSKFSRDFVDTVERREIGMGLMNLWNNGAGRKAIKANIKKVSIQLSFQSGGSKES
;
A
#
# COMPACT_ATOMS: atom_id res chain seq x y z
N MET A 1 -29.23 -40.76 11.95
CA MET A 1 -27.84 -40.89 12.46
C MET A 1 -26.91 -40.28 11.43
N THR A 2 -26.56 -39.00 11.56
CA THR A 2 -25.61 -38.33 10.65
C THR A 2 -24.20 -38.85 10.93
N PRO A 3 -23.44 -39.31 9.93
CA PRO A 3 -22.15 -39.95 10.16
C PRO A 3 -21.13 -38.93 10.69
N LEU A 4 -20.51 -39.25 11.83
CA LEU A 4 -19.47 -38.44 12.50
C LEU A 4 -18.31 -38.04 11.55
N TRP A 5 -18.10 -38.80 10.48
CA TRP A 5 -17.09 -38.55 9.46
C TRP A 5 -17.33 -37.27 8.64
N LEU A 6 -18.58 -36.82 8.49
CA LEU A 6 -18.89 -35.53 7.84
C LEU A 6 -18.42 -34.33 8.69
N LEU A 7 -18.35 -34.46 10.03
CA LEU A 7 -17.84 -33.41 10.92
C LEU A 7 -16.31 -33.32 10.90
N LEU A 8 -15.60 -34.44 10.70
CA LEU A 8 -14.13 -34.45 10.61
C LEU A 8 -13.61 -33.85 9.29
N LEU A 9 -14.35 -34.01 8.20
CA LEU A 9 -14.02 -33.43 6.89
C LEU A 9 -14.20 -31.90 6.84
N VAL A 10 -14.97 -31.33 7.77
CA VAL A 10 -15.17 -29.87 7.90
C VAL A 10 -14.06 -29.21 8.74
N CYS A 11 -13.24 -29.97 9.47
CA CYS A 11 -12.20 -29.42 10.35
C CYS A 11 -10.81 -29.24 9.71
N THR A 12 -10.62 -29.60 8.44
CA THR A 12 -9.34 -29.41 7.73
C THR A 12 -9.34 -28.21 6.78
N PHE A 13 -10.37 -27.35 6.81
CA PHE A 13 -10.25 -26.02 6.23
C PHE A 13 -9.25 -25.22 7.06
N HIS A 14 -7.97 -25.29 6.70
CA HIS A 14 -7.03 -24.24 7.09
C HIS A 14 -7.62 -22.93 6.59
N THR A 15 -8.12 -22.13 7.53
CA THR A 15 -8.52 -20.76 7.25
C THR A 15 -7.25 -20.05 6.80
N VAL A 16 -7.10 -19.90 5.48
CA VAL A 16 -6.06 -19.06 4.90
C VAL A 16 -6.38 -17.65 5.39
N HIS A 17 -5.74 -17.23 6.48
CA HIS A 17 -5.79 -15.85 6.92
C HIS A 17 -5.30 -15.00 5.75
N ALA A 18 -6.07 -13.98 5.40
CA ALA A 18 -5.74 -13.09 4.33
C ALA A 18 -4.39 -12.42 4.60
N SER A 19 -3.38 -12.80 3.82
CA SER A 19 -2.01 -12.29 3.98
C SER A 19 -1.59 -11.52 2.74
N TRP A 20 -2.35 -10.47 2.46
CA TRP A 20 -2.04 -9.55 1.37
C TRP A 20 -0.64 -8.90 1.51
N TRP A 21 -0.05 -8.86 2.72
CA TRP A 21 1.35 -8.48 2.93
C TRP A 21 2.35 -9.32 2.12
N TYR A 22 1.96 -10.53 1.72
CA TYR A 22 2.76 -11.39 0.84
C TYR A 22 3.03 -10.75 -0.53
N LEU A 23 2.20 -9.81 -0.97
CA LEU A 23 2.47 -8.99 -2.17
C LEU A 23 3.84 -8.29 -2.10
N GLY A 24 4.24 -7.82 -0.91
CA GLY A 24 5.51 -7.12 -0.74
C GLY A 24 6.73 -8.04 -0.86
N LEU A 25 6.57 -9.33 -0.52
CA LEU A 25 7.66 -10.30 -0.60
C LEU A 25 8.10 -10.55 -2.04
N ALA A 26 7.15 -10.56 -2.97
CA ALA A 26 7.40 -10.74 -4.40
C ALA A 26 8.32 -9.67 -5.01
N SER A 27 8.49 -8.52 -4.36
CA SER A 27 9.40 -7.46 -4.79
C SER A 27 10.70 -7.37 -3.98
N SER A 28 10.78 -8.04 -2.83
CA SER A 28 11.92 -7.94 -1.90
C SER A 28 12.93 -9.10 -2.02
N TYR A 29 12.47 -10.29 -2.41
CA TYR A 29 13.35 -11.39 -2.80
C TYR A 29 13.47 -11.45 -4.32
N GLN A 30 14.70 -11.55 -4.82
CA GLN A 30 15.02 -11.70 -6.25
C GLN A 30 14.38 -12.96 -6.88
N THR A 31 13.95 -13.90 -6.04
CA THR A 31 12.99 -14.96 -6.36
C THR A 31 11.58 -14.50 -6.02
N ILE A 32 10.95 -13.85 -7.00
CA ILE A 32 9.50 -13.73 -7.09
C ILE A 32 8.91 -15.14 -6.83
N PRO A 33 7.90 -15.34 -5.96
CA PRO A 33 7.17 -16.60 -5.90
C PRO A 33 6.79 -16.97 -7.33
N VAL A 34 7.00 -18.21 -7.77
CA VAL A 34 6.77 -18.66 -9.17
C VAL A 34 5.40 -18.23 -9.72
N GLU A 35 4.45 -17.92 -8.83
CA GLU A 35 3.12 -17.38 -9.11
C GLU A 35 3.05 -15.92 -9.62
N VAL A 36 4.05 -15.07 -9.34
CA VAL A 36 4.04 -13.64 -9.72
C VAL A 36 4.94 -13.37 -10.94
N LYS A 37 5.80 -14.31 -11.36
CA LYS A 37 6.70 -14.17 -12.51
C LYS A 37 6.26 -15.06 -13.68
N GLN A 38 5.55 -14.50 -14.66
CA GLN A 38 5.38 -15.15 -15.98
C GLN A 38 5.24 -14.15 -17.14
N ASN A 39 6.19 -14.21 -18.06
CA ASN A 39 6.04 -14.13 -19.52
C ASN A 39 4.74 -13.50 -20.08
N GLY A 40 4.67 -12.17 -20.13
CA GLY A 40 3.78 -11.47 -21.07
C GLY A 40 2.27 -11.61 -20.87
N LYS A 41 1.78 -12.27 -19.80
CA LYS A 41 0.36 -12.30 -19.43
C LYS A 41 0.18 -11.80 -17.99
N GLN A 42 -0.48 -10.65 -17.86
CA GLN A 42 -0.82 -10.03 -16.58
C GLN A 42 -1.62 -11.02 -15.73
N ARG A 43 -1.06 -11.48 -14.60
CA ARG A 43 -1.84 -12.26 -13.63
C ARG A 43 -2.91 -11.36 -13.06
N ARG A 44 -4.18 -11.76 -13.26
CA ARG A 44 -5.33 -11.10 -12.63
C ARG A 44 -5.31 -11.37 -11.14
N CYS A 45 -5.72 -10.39 -10.35
CA CYS A 45 -5.80 -10.50 -8.90
C CYS A 45 -6.70 -11.65 -8.46
N SER A 46 -7.64 -12.08 -9.31
CA SER A 46 -8.49 -13.26 -9.14
C SER A 46 -7.72 -14.55 -8.84
N SER A 47 -6.48 -14.68 -9.32
CA SER A 47 -5.64 -15.87 -9.12
C SER A 47 -4.88 -15.89 -7.79
N LEU A 48 -4.91 -14.80 -7.02
CA LEU A 48 -4.14 -14.67 -5.79
C LEU A 48 -4.97 -15.15 -4.59
N SER A 49 -4.75 -16.41 -4.19
CA SER A 49 -5.49 -17.08 -3.12
C SER A 49 -5.33 -16.40 -1.75
N PHE A 50 -4.20 -15.74 -1.49
CA PHE A 50 -3.91 -15.02 -0.25
C PHE A 50 -4.58 -13.63 -0.14
N LEU A 51 -5.26 -13.16 -1.20
CA LEU A 51 -6.11 -11.96 -1.14
C LEU A 51 -7.56 -12.32 -0.82
N LEU A 52 -8.25 -11.49 -0.05
CA LEU A 52 -9.69 -11.62 0.16
C LEU A 52 -10.49 -11.33 -1.12
N PRO A 53 -11.70 -11.89 -1.28
CA PRO A 53 -12.56 -11.59 -2.43
C PRO A 53 -12.69 -10.09 -2.72
N ARG A 54 -12.99 -9.29 -1.68
CA ARG A 54 -13.11 -7.84 -1.82
C ARG A 54 -11.79 -7.16 -2.23
N GLN A 55 -10.64 -7.67 -1.78
CA GLN A 55 -9.33 -7.18 -2.22
C GLN A 55 -9.06 -7.53 -3.69
N ARG A 56 -9.48 -8.73 -4.14
CA ARG A 56 -9.38 -9.12 -5.56
C ARG A 56 -10.26 -8.24 -6.43
N ASP A 57 -11.48 -7.93 -6.00
CA ASP A 57 -12.39 -7.03 -6.72
C ASP A 57 -11.77 -5.65 -6.91
N LEU A 58 -11.26 -5.06 -5.82
CA LEU A 58 -10.57 -3.77 -5.86
C LEU A 58 -9.36 -3.83 -6.79
N CYS A 59 -8.52 -4.86 -6.65
CA CYS A 59 -7.31 -5.03 -7.44
C CYS A 59 -7.59 -5.25 -8.94
N ASN A 60 -8.69 -5.90 -9.29
CA ASN A 60 -9.12 -6.13 -10.67
C ASN A 60 -9.77 -4.91 -11.34
N THR A 61 -9.96 -3.79 -10.62
CA THR A 61 -10.53 -2.58 -11.23
C THR A 61 -9.65 -2.01 -12.34
N GLU A 62 -8.34 -2.23 -12.27
CA GLU A 62 -7.39 -1.78 -13.29
C GLU A 62 -6.20 -2.76 -13.41
N ASP A 63 -5.70 -2.96 -14.63
CA ASP A 63 -4.60 -3.89 -14.89
C ASP A 63 -3.34 -3.54 -14.09
N LYS A 64 -2.98 -2.26 -14.03
CA LYS A 64 -1.75 -1.77 -13.39
C LYS A 64 -1.82 -1.69 -11.88
N LEU A 65 -3.00 -1.89 -11.28
CA LEU A 65 -3.17 -1.73 -9.86
C LEU A 65 -2.40 -2.77 -9.05
N LEU A 66 -2.32 -4.02 -9.53
CA LEU A 66 -1.54 -5.08 -8.88
C LEU A 66 -0.06 -4.70 -8.72
N GLU A 67 0.54 -4.10 -9.76
CA GLU A 67 1.92 -3.62 -9.73
C GLU A 67 2.11 -2.52 -8.66
N VAL A 68 1.18 -1.57 -8.64
CA VAL A 68 1.21 -0.42 -7.72
C VAL A 68 1.04 -0.84 -6.25
N ILE A 69 0.11 -1.75 -5.95
CA ILE A 69 -0.09 -2.23 -4.56
C ILE A 69 1.04 -3.17 -4.11
N THR A 70 1.61 -3.97 -5.01
CA THR A 70 2.79 -4.81 -4.74
C THR A 70 3.97 -3.93 -4.33
N LYS A 71 4.21 -2.86 -5.09
CA LYS A 71 5.22 -1.87 -4.74
C LYS A 71 4.96 -1.20 -3.40
N GLY A 72 3.72 -0.85 -3.09
CA GLY A 72 3.34 -0.25 -1.80
C GLY A 72 3.62 -1.16 -0.61
N ALA A 73 3.27 -2.45 -0.73
CA ALA A 73 3.58 -3.46 0.27
C ALA A 73 5.10 -3.67 0.43
N ALA A 74 5.85 -3.68 -0.68
CA ALA A 74 7.30 -3.81 -0.66
C ALA A 74 8.01 -2.64 0.03
N ILE A 75 7.54 -1.40 -0.22
CA ILE A 75 7.98 -0.21 0.49
C ILE A 75 7.75 -0.38 2.00
N GLY A 76 6.59 -0.89 2.41
CA GLY A 76 6.29 -1.17 3.82
C GLY A 76 7.26 -2.15 4.48
N ILE A 77 7.59 -3.26 3.81
CA ILE A 77 8.59 -4.23 4.29
C ILE A 77 9.96 -3.55 4.43
N SER A 78 10.41 -2.89 3.38
CA SER A 78 11.74 -2.26 3.32
C SER A 78 11.91 -1.22 4.42
N GLU A 79 10.90 -0.37 4.62
CA GLU A 79 10.93 0.67 5.65
C GLU A 79 10.87 0.07 7.06
N CYS A 80 10.08 -0.97 7.27
CA CYS A 80 10.03 -1.66 8.56
C CYS A 80 11.38 -2.29 8.92
N GLN A 81 12.01 -3.01 7.99
CA GLN A 81 13.35 -3.56 8.16
C GLN A 81 14.38 -2.46 8.41
N HIS A 82 14.28 -1.35 7.68
CA HIS A 82 15.17 -0.20 7.87
C HIS A 82 15.06 0.37 9.29
N GLN A 83 13.85 0.62 9.78
CA GLN A 83 13.61 1.23 11.09
C GLN A 83 13.97 0.31 12.26
N PHE A 84 13.80 -1.01 12.07
CA PHE A 84 14.06 -2.00 13.11
C PHE A 84 15.41 -2.74 12.98
N ARG A 85 16.28 -2.33 12.03
CA ARG A 85 17.57 -3.01 11.73
C ARG A 85 18.49 -3.28 12.93
N SER A 86 18.38 -2.48 13.99
CA SER A 86 19.21 -2.60 15.21
C SER A 86 18.37 -2.91 16.46
N ARG A 87 17.20 -3.54 16.28
CA ARG A 87 16.30 -3.98 17.35
C ARG A 87 16.32 -5.51 17.47
N ARG A 88 15.91 -6.03 18.63
CA ARG A 88 15.80 -7.49 18.87
C ARG A 88 14.82 -8.15 17.89
N TRP A 89 13.68 -7.52 17.67
CA TRP A 89 12.81 -7.81 16.55
C TRP A 89 13.15 -6.82 15.42
N ASN A 90 13.68 -7.33 14.32
CA ASN A 90 14.25 -6.54 13.22
C ASN A 90 13.37 -6.54 11.95
N CYS A 91 12.10 -6.90 12.09
CA CYS A 91 11.15 -6.97 10.98
C CYS A 91 11.55 -7.94 9.84
N THR A 92 12.25 -9.03 10.17
CA THR A 92 12.51 -10.11 9.21
C THR A 92 11.22 -10.74 8.72
N THR A 93 11.23 -11.17 7.46
CA THR A 93 10.08 -11.76 6.79
C THR A 93 10.32 -13.22 6.45
N PHE A 94 9.26 -14.01 6.42
CA PHE A 94 9.29 -15.43 6.04
C PHE A 94 8.57 -15.64 4.70
N ASN A 95 9.07 -16.54 3.85
CA ASN A 95 8.45 -16.88 2.57
C ASN A 95 7.23 -17.80 2.76
N THR A 96 6.23 -17.32 3.50
CA THR A 96 4.96 -18.00 3.77
C THR A 96 3.82 -16.97 3.78
N THR A 97 2.57 -17.44 3.79
CA THR A 97 1.41 -16.58 4.03
C THR A 97 1.36 -16.01 5.45
N ASN A 98 2.32 -16.29 6.33
CA ASN A 98 2.49 -15.57 7.58
C ASN A 98 3.79 -14.76 7.53
N VAL A 99 3.77 -13.67 6.77
CA VAL A 99 4.97 -12.90 6.39
C VAL A 99 5.83 -12.50 7.60
N PHE A 100 5.21 -12.13 8.72
CA PHE A 100 5.91 -11.66 9.92
C PHE A 100 5.85 -12.63 11.10
N GLY A 101 5.30 -13.83 10.89
CA GLY A 101 5.17 -14.84 11.94
C GLY A 101 4.20 -14.42 13.06
N GLU A 102 4.43 -14.95 14.26
CA GLU A 102 3.55 -14.79 15.41
C GLU A 102 3.37 -13.36 15.91
N VAL A 103 4.23 -12.42 15.51
CA VAL A 103 4.10 -11.01 15.92
C VAL A 103 2.71 -10.46 15.57
N LEU A 104 2.14 -10.91 14.46
CA LEU A 104 0.82 -10.48 13.97
C LEU A 104 -0.34 -10.89 14.89
N ASN A 105 -0.15 -11.95 15.68
CA ASN A 105 -1.14 -12.43 16.64
C ASN A 105 -1.00 -11.73 18.00
N ILE A 106 0.05 -10.91 18.18
CA ILE A 106 0.36 -10.24 19.45
C ILE A 106 0.00 -8.76 19.33
N LYS A 107 -0.65 -8.22 20.37
CA LYS A 107 -0.98 -6.80 20.49
C LYS A 107 0.25 -5.99 20.96
N SER A 108 1.28 -5.92 20.14
CA SER A 108 2.54 -5.25 20.45
C SER A 108 2.70 -3.90 19.73
N ARG A 109 3.73 -3.13 20.10
CA ARG A 109 4.08 -1.87 19.41
C ARG A 109 4.61 -2.14 18.01
N GLU A 110 5.29 -3.27 17.83
CA GLU A 110 5.81 -3.76 16.55
C GLU A 110 4.65 -4.05 15.59
N THR A 111 3.61 -4.73 16.06
CA THR A 111 2.38 -4.97 15.30
C THR A 111 1.69 -3.67 14.94
N ALA A 112 1.56 -2.74 15.90
CA ALA A 112 1.00 -1.42 15.61
C ALA A 112 1.77 -0.66 14.52
N TYR A 113 3.10 -0.73 14.56
CA TYR A 113 3.95 -0.14 13.52
C TYR A 113 3.74 -0.80 12.15
N LEU A 114 3.66 -2.13 12.09
CA LEU A 114 3.39 -2.87 10.85
C LEU A 114 2.10 -2.38 10.17
N TYR A 115 0.98 -2.37 10.90
CA TYR A 115 -0.29 -1.91 10.35
C TYR A 115 -0.22 -0.45 9.83
N ALA A 116 0.44 0.43 10.59
CA ALA A 116 0.64 1.81 10.18
C ALA A 116 1.49 1.92 8.90
N ILE A 117 2.68 1.30 8.86
CA ILE A 117 3.61 1.47 7.74
C ILE A 117 3.10 0.83 6.45
N PHE A 118 2.41 -0.30 6.54
CA PHE A 118 1.81 -0.95 5.38
C PHE A 118 0.63 -0.17 4.82
N SER A 119 -0.26 0.35 5.68
CA SER A 119 -1.33 1.23 5.20
C SER A 119 -0.76 2.50 4.56
N ALA A 120 0.30 3.08 5.14
CA ALA A 120 1.00 4.22 4.58
C ALA A 120 1.64 3.90 3.23
N GLY A 121 2.31 2.74 3.09
CA GLY A 121 2.96 2.29 1.87
C GLY A 121 1.99 2.11 0.70
N ILE A 122 0.83 1.49 0.95
CA ILE A 122 -0.25 1.36 -0.06
C ILE A 122 -0.80 2.73 -0.46
N MET A 123 -1.07 3.60 0.52
CA MET A 123 -1.54 4.96 0.23
C MET A 123 -0.53 5.72 -0.63
N TYR A 124 0.75 5.66 -0.27
CA TYR A 124 1.85 6.33 -0.97
C TYR A 124 1.99 5.83 -2.40
N SER A 125 2.06 4.52 -2.62
CA SER A 125 2.27 3.97 -3.96
C SER A 125 1.10 4.28 -4.89
N VAL A 126 -0.14 4.20 -4.40
CA VAL A 126 -1.34 4.49 -5.19
C VAL A 126 -1.43 5.98 -5.52
N SER A 127 -1.21 6.87 -4.55
CA SER A 127 -1.19 8.32 -4.80
C SER A 127 -0.17 8.72 -5.86
N ARG A 128 1.02 8.10 -5.84
CA ARG A 128 2.06 8.31 -6.86
C ARG A 128 1.76 7.62 -8.20
N GLY A 129 1.06 6.48 -8.17
CA GLY A 129 0.58 5.82 -9.38
C GLY A 129 -0.36 6.72 -10.18
N CYS A 130 -1.27 7.40 -9.48
CA CYS A 130 -2.19 8.39 -10.07
C CYS A 130 -1.46 9.58 -10.70
N SER A 131 -0.53 10.22 -9.99
CA SER A 131 0.18 11.40 -10.51
C SER A 131 1.13 11.09 -11.66
N LYS A 132 1.59 9.84 -11.75
CA LYS A 132 2.40 9.35 -12.88
C LYS A 132 1.57 8.90 -14.08
N GLY A 133 0.24 8.90 -14.00
CA GLY A 133 -0.63 8.36 -15.03
C GLY A 133 -0.49 6.84 -15.21
N GLN A 134 -0.05 6.11 -14.17
CA GLN A 134 0.02 4.64 -14.20
C GLN A 134 -1.35 3.99 -13.98
N LEU A 135 -2.29 4.74 -13.41
CA LEU A 135 -3.65 4.32 -13.11
C LEU A 135 -4.62 5.19 -13.90
N ASN A 136 -5.67 4.59 -14.43
CA ASN A 136 -6.60 5.24 -15.38
C ASN A 136 -7.78 5.90 -14.68
N HIS A 137 -8.23 5.40 -13.52
CA HIS A 137 -9.39 5.96 -12.81
C HIS A 137 -9.02 7.05 -11.79
N CYS A 138 -7.79 7.57 -11.84
CA CYS A 138 -7.37 8.72 -11.07
C CYS A 138 -6.38 9.59 -11.86
N GLY A 139 -6.25 10.85 -11.46
CA GLY A 139 -5.26 11.79 -12.01
C GLY A 139 -4.53 12.54 -10.91
N CYS A 140 -3.97 13.71 -11.23
CA CYS A 140 -3.29 14.57 -10.26
C CYS A 140 -4.18 14.97 -9.08
N GLY A 141 -3.56 15.28 -7.94
CA GLY A 141 -4.25 15.82 -6.78
C GLY A 141 -4.94 17.15 -7.07
N GLN A 142 -5.96 17.47 -6.27
CA GLN A 142 -6.65 18.76 -6.38
C GLN A 142 -5.66 19.91 -6.12
N LYS A 143 -5.76 20.98 -6.92
CA LYS A 143 -5.02 22.21 -6.68
C LYS A 143 -5.42 22.76 -5.31
N LEU A 144 -4.44 23.15 -4.50
CA LEU A 144 -4.70 23.88 -3.25
C LEU A 144 -5.42 25.18 -3.59
N ARG A 145 -6.45 25.55 -2.80
CA ARG A 145 -7.13 26.83 -2.97
C ARG A 145 -6.15 27.97 -2.73
N VAL A 146 -6.23 28.97 -3.61
CA VAL A 146 -5.27 30.04 -3.88
C VAL A 146 -5.43 31.19 -2.87
N ASP A 147 -5.57 30.90 -1.58
CA ASP A 147 -5.76 31.98 -0.59
C ASP A 147 -4.42 32.53 -0.06
N GLU A 148 -3.29 31.89 -0.40
CA GLU A 148 -1.93 32.29 0.01
C GLU A 148 -0.93 32.08 -1.12
N ASN A 149 -1.14 32.71 -2.27
CA ASN A 149 -0.15 32.70 -3.34
C ASN A 149 0.71 33.97 -3.23
N PRO A 150 2.02 33.86 -2.92
CA PRO A 150 2.93 34.97 -3.14
C PRO A 150 2.88 35.39 -4.61
N ASP A 151 2.99 36.68 -4.90
CA ASP A 151 2.86 37.24 -6.26
C ASP A 151 3.83 36.59 -7.27
N ASP A 152 4.97 36.05 -6.80
CA ASP A 152 6.02 35.44 -7.63
C ASP A 152 5.96 33.90 -7.73
N PHE A 153 4.84 33.26 -7.34
CA PHE A 153 4.74 31.80 -7.37
C PHE A 153 3.53 31.32 -8.16
N GLU A 154 3.75 30.46 -9.16
CA GLU A 154 2.66 29.81 -9.88
C GLU A 154 2.55 28.32 -9.52
N TRP A 155 1.33 27.88 -9.22
CA TRP A 155 1.04 26.46 -9.04
C TRP A 155 1.05 25.73 -10.39
N GLY A 156 2.06 24.88 -10.59
CA GLY A 156 2.19 24.01 -11.76
C GLY A 156 2.39 22.54 -11.43
N GLY A 157 2.58 21.73 -12.47
CA GLY A 157 2.89 20.30 -12.35
C GLY A 157 1.71 19.41 -11.95
N CYS A 158 2.04 18.17 -11.56
CA CYS A 158 1.07 17.16 -11.14
C CYS A 158 1.35 16.73 -9.70
N SER A 159 0.51 17.16 -8.76
CA SER A 159 0.62 16.73 -7.37
C SER A 159 0.12 15.29 -7.19
N ASP A 160 0.65 14.58 -6.19
CA ASP A 160 0.16 13.26 -5.82
C ASP A 160 -1.30 13.30 -5.36
N ASN A 161 -2.11 12.32 -5.79
CA ASN A 161 -3.53 12.26 -5.43
C ASN A 161 -3.73 11.57 -4.08
N ILE A 162 -3.49 12.34 -3.02
CA ILE A 162 -3.53 11.87 -1.62
C ILE A 162 -4.93 11.42 -1.20
N LEU A 163 -5.98 12.09 -1.68
CA LEU A 163 -7.36 11.71 -1.34
C LEU A 163 -7.72 10.35 -1.91
N PHE A 164 -7.40 10.12 -3.19
CA PHE A 164 -7.62 8.83 -3.84
C PHE A 164 -6.81 7.72 -3.16
N GLY A 165 -5.50 7.91 -2.98
CA GLY A 165 -4.64 6.91 -2.33
C GLY A 165 -5.06 6.61 -0.88
N SER A 166 -5.50 7.62 -0.12
CA SER A 166 -6.03 7.42 1.23
C SER A 166 -7.32 6.60 1.23
N LYS A 167 -8.22 6.84 0.28
CA LYS A 167 -9.47 6.09 0.13
C LYS A 167 -9.17 4.65 -0.28
N PHE A 168 -8.34 4.47 -1.30
CA PHE A 168 -7.94 3.15 -1.77
C PHE A 168 -7.28 2.33 -0.67
N SER A 169 -6.30 2.91 0.05
CA SER A 169 -5.64 2.22 1.16
C SER A 169 -6.62 1.78 2.24
N ARG A 170 -7.57 2.65 2.61
CA ARG A 170 -8.64 2.28 3.55
C ARG A 170 -9.46 1.11 3.01
N ASP A 171 -9.96 1.22 1.77
CA ASP A 171 -10.86 0.23 1.19
C ASP A 171 -10.15 -1.14 1.00
N PHE A 172 -8.85 -1.15 0.71
CA PHE A 172 -8.06 -2.36 0.48
C PHE A 172 -7.51 -2.99 1.78
N VAL A 173 -6.89 -2.18 2.65
CA VAL A 173 -6.17 -2.65 3.84
C VAL A 173 -7.13 -2.98 4.98
N ASP A 174 -8.14 -2.15 5.20
CA ASP A 174 -9.06 -2.31 6.34
C ASP A 174 -10.07 -3.45 6.12
N THR A 175 -10.20 -3.98 4.89
CA THR A 175 -11.11 -5.08 4.52
C THR A 175 -10.84 -6.38 5.31
N VAL A 176 -9.61 -6.58 5.80
CA VAL A 176 -9.24 -7.77 6.57
C VAL A 176 -9.71 -7.67 8.03
N GLU A 177 -9.95 -6.45 8.52
CA GLU A 177 -10.11 -6.19 9.95
C GLU A 177 -11.57 -6.26 10.40
N ARG A 178 -11.78 -7.01 11.49
CA ARG A 178 -13.09 -7.22 12.09
C ARG A 178 -13.33 -6.23 13.23
N ARG A 179 -14.40 -5.44 13.14
CA ARG A 179 -14.72 -4.39 14.12
C ARG A 179 -15.24 -4.94 15.45
N GLU A 180 -15.71 -6.18 15.45
CA GLU A 180 -16.31 -6.81 16.63
C GLU A 180 -15.25 -7.28 17.64
N ILE A 181 -13.98 -7.34 17.24
CA ILE A 181 -12.88 -7.80 18.10
C ILE A 181 -11.91 -6.66 18.41
N GLY A 182 -11.42 -6.60 19.65
CA GLY A 182 -10.51 -5.53 20.09
C GLY A 182 -9.22 -5.44 19.28
N MET A 183 -8.71 -6.56 18.76
CA MET A 183 -7.54 -6.56 17.87
C MET A 183 -7.84 -5.86 16.54
N GLY A 184 -8.99 -6.12 15.92
CA GLY A 184 -9.36 -5.49 14.65
C GLY A 184 -9.59 -3.99 14.81
N LEU A 185 -10.19 -3.53 15.92
CA LEU A 185 -10.28 -2.09 16.22
C LEU A 185 -8.91 -1.43 16.38
N MET A 186 -7.97 -2.09 17.07
CA MET A 186 -6.59 -1.62 17.19
C MET A 186 -5.91 -1.54 15.82
N ASN A 187 -6.04 -2.57 14.98
CA ASN A 187 -5.45 -2.62 13.65
C ASN A 187 -6.03 -1.52 12.73
N LEU A 188 -7.35 -1.33 12.73
CA LEU A 188 -8.02 -0.22 12.02
C LEU A 188 -7.49 1.14 12.47
N TRP A 189 -7.26 1.30 13.78
CA TRP A 189 -6.71 2.56 14.29
C TRP A 189 -5.28 2.78 13.81
N ASN A 190 -4.43 1.76 13.89
CA ASN A 190 -3.04 1.83 13.43
C ASN A 190 -2.95 2.09 11.91
N ASN A 191 -3.78 1.44 11.10
CA ASN A 191 -3.89 1.73 9.66
C ASN A 191 -4.25 3.20 9.41
N GLY A 192 -5.23 3.71 10.16
CA GLY A 192 -5.63 5.11 10.12
C GLY A 192 -4.49 6.07 10.48
N ALA A 193 -3.71 5.73 11.51
CA ALA A 193 -2.54 6.50 11.92
C ALA A 193 -1.47 6.56 10.82
N GLY A 194 -1.18 5.44 10.15
CA GLY A 194 -0.27 5.39 9.01
C GLY A 194 -0.68 6.31 7.85
N ARG A 195 -1.96 6.26 7.45
CA ARG A 195 -2.50 7.16 6.41
C ARG A 195 -2.44 8.63 6.84
N LYS A 196 -2.73 8.92 8.11
CA LYS A 196 -2.64 10.28 8.67
C LYS A 196 -1.20 10.80 8.65
N ALA A 197 -0.21 9.95 8.94
CA ALA A 197 1.20 10.32 8.89
C ALA A 197 1.63 10.78 7.48
N ILE A 198 1.18 10.11 6.41
CA ILE A 198 1.43 10.56 5.04
C ILE A 198 0.81 11.94 4.80
N LYS A 199 -0.46 12.15 5.17
CA LYS A 199 -1.14 13.45 4.98
C LYS A 199 -0.43 14.59 5.71
N ALA A 200 0.06 14.35 6.91
CA ALA A 200 0.75 15.35 7.72
C ALA A 200 2.13 15.74 7.18
N ASN A 201 2.75 14.90 6.35
CA ASN A 201 4.11 15.09 5.85
C ASN A 201 4.17 15.50 4.37
N ILE A 202 3.04 15.92 3.78
CA ILE A 202 3.03 16.50 2.44
C ILE A 202 3.77 17.84 2.47
N LYS A 203 4.64 18.06 1.49
CA LYS A 203 5.41 19.30 1.34
C LYS A 203 5.12 19.94 -0.01
N LYS A 204 5.13 21.27 -0.04
CA LYS A 204 5.16 22.05 -1.27
C LYS A 204 6.56 21.87 -1.88
N VAL A 205 6.63 21.55 -3.17
CA VAL A 205 7.88 21.43 -3.92
C VAL A 205 7.83 22.45 -5.05
N SER A 206 8.80 23.35 -5.09
CA SER A 206 8.92 24.41 -6.09
C SER A 206 10.10 24.14 -7.02
N ILE A 207 9.99 24.58 -8.27
CA ILE A 207 11.07 24.57 -9.25
C ILE A 207 11.36 26.03 -9.60
N GLN A 208 12.62 26.46 -9.43
CA GLN A 208 13.03 27.80 -9.83
C GLN A 208 13.28 27.80 -11.34
N LEU A 209 12.51 28.60 -12.09
CA LEU A 209 12.76 28.84 -13.50
C LEU A 209 13.63 30.09 -13.64
N SER A 210 14.84 29.95 -14.17
CA SER A 210 15.68 31.09 -14.56
C SER A 210 15.41 31.43 -16.02
N PHE A 211 14.67 32.51 -16.27
CA PHE A 211 14.55 33.07 -17.62
C PHE A 211 15.82 33.88 -17.92
N GLN A 212 16.67 33.39 -18.82
CA GLN A 212 17.69 34.24 -19.44
C GLN A 212 17.00 35.09 -20.51
N SER A 213 16.94 36.41 -20.30
CA SER A 213 16.57 37.35 -21.34
C SER A 213 17.69 37.35 -22.39
N GLY A 214 17.53 36.55 -23.44
CA GLY A 214 18.33 36.64 -24.65
C GLY A 214 18.04 37.97 -25.34
N GLY A 215 18.74 39.02 -24.92
CA GLY A 215 18.73 40.31 -25.59
C GLY A 215 19.34 40.16 -26.97
N SER A 216 18.50 40.15 -28.00
CA SER A 216 18.90 40.44 -29.36
C SER A 216 19.46 41.87 -29.40
N LYS A 217 20.78 42.00 -29.43
CA LYS A 217 21.41 43.22 -29.93
C LYS A 217 21.33 43.19 -31.45
N GLU A 218 20.28 43.79 -32.00
CA GLU A 218 20.36 44.40 -33.32
C GLU A 218 21.24 45.65 -33.20
N SER A 219 22.38 45.65 -33.90
CA SER A 219 23.04 46.80 -34.52
C SER A 219 24.38 46.36 -35.11
#